data_AF-A0A8T6LYS3-F1
#
_entry.id   AF-A0A8T6LYS3-F1
#
_cell.length_a   1.000
_cell.length_b   1.000
_cell.length_c   1.000
_cell.angle_alpha   90.00
_cell.angle_beta   90.00
_cell.angle_gamma   90.00
#
_symmetry.space_group_name_H-M   'P 1'
#
loop_
_entity.id
_entity.type
_entity.pdbx_description
1 polymer ?
#
loop_
_entity_poly.entity_id
_entity_poly.type
_entity_poly.pdbx_seq_one_letter_code
_entity_poly.pdbx_strand_id
1 'polypeptide(L)'
;MDRLLIALFIVLLIVTPILSQEEVQTQARIKSIGSLSKGIAVSPDNPLEFRMVKAGVARAIVATGAEEKEFNVGVFVMDEVKYRLKNVVIEEGKLAADIYSISGDKVSDQPVGSLSLTSFMNQDMKMEVWAGTLDLSGTFNLYMVEAPRSIQPLELNEKVKDYCSENPENEKCKQGAGDYCKNNPDDEKCKELFRDYCQDNMDDTRCRNALKDWCNDNQNSEKCREFIVTTTKEFCKENLNSEKCVKIKKAI
;
A
#
# COMPACT_ATOMS: atom_id res chain seq x y z
N MET A 1 -20.16 -37.80 -11.02
CA MET A 1 -20.84 -37.67 -9.71
C MET A 1 -20.15 -36.54 -8.95
N ASP A 2 -20.23 -35.28 -9.37
CA ASP A 2 -21.36 -34.49 -9.85
C ASP A 2 -22.46 -34.26 -8.80
N ARG A 3 -22.56 -32.98 -8.43
CA ARG A 3 -23.82 -32.24 -8.16
C ARG A 3 -24.51 -32.38 -6.79
N LEU A 4 -23.89 -32.93 -5.74
CA LEU A 4 -24.57 -33.01 -4.43
C LEU A 4 -24.12 -31.99 -3.37
N LEU A 5 -22.97 -31.30 -3.51
CA LEU A 5 -22.48 -30.34 -2.49
C LEU A 5 -22.61 -28.87 -2.87
N ILE A 6 -23.01 -28.58 -4.12
CA ILE A 6 -23.35 -27.23 -4.59
C ILE A 6 -24.76 -26.81 -4.08
N ALA A 7 -25.53 -27.74 -3.50
CA ALA A 7 -26.92 -27.51 -3.08
C ALA A 7 -27.08 -27.02 -1.62
N LEU A 8 -26.03 -26.97 -0.80
CA LEU A 8 -26.18 -26.52 0.60
C LEU A 8 -26.10 -24.99 0.78
N PHE A 9 -25.90 -24.24 -0.31
CA PHE A 9 -25.64 -22.80 -0.26
C PHE A 9 -26.80 -21.88 -0.68
N ILE A 10 -27.98 -22.37 -1.10
CA ILE A 10 -28.98 -21.47 -1.72
C ILE A 10 -30.46 -21.64 -1.30
N VAL A 11 -30.96 -22.72 -0.68
CA VAL A 11 -32.43 -22.82 -0.50
C VAL A 11 -32.83 -23.55 0.79
N LEU A 12 -33.86 -23.02 1.45
CA LEU A 12 -34.59 -23.51 2.64
C LEU A 12 -33.97 -23.14 4.00
N LEU A 13 -34.21 -21.89 4.40
CA LEU A 13 -35.24 -21.63 5.42
C LEU A 13 -35.83 -20.23 5.18
N ILE A 14 -36.84 -20.16 4.31
CA ILE A 14 -37.77 -19.03 4.17
C ILE A 14 -39.12 -19.55 4.66
N VAL A 15 -39.67 -19.03 5.76
CA VAL A 15 -41.08 -18.58 5.90
C VAL A 15 -41.18 -17.70 7.15
N THR A 16 -41.21 -16.37 6.98
CA THR A 16 -42.05 -15.36 7.69
C THR A 16 -41.64 -13.96 7.22
N PRO A 17 -42.51 -12.95 7.36
CA PRO A 17 -42.93 -12.06 6.28
C PRO A 17 -41.85 -11.07 5.84
N ILE A 18 -42.03 -10.64 4.59
CA ILE A 18 -41.29 -9.63 3.86
C ILE A 18 -41.09 -8.37 4.72
N LEU A 19 -39.97 -8.30 5.41
CA LEU A 19 -39.22 -7.06 5.54
C LEU A 19 -38.15 -7.14 4.46
N SER A 20 -38.26 -6.25 3.48
CA SER A 20 -37.19 -5.95 2.55
C SER A 20 -35.98 -5.48 3.35
N GLN A 21 -35.20 -6.40 3.90
CA GLN A 21 -33.80 -6.13 4.18
C GLN A 21 -33.15 -6.04 2.81
N GLU A 22 -32.90 -4.81 2.36
CA GLU A 22 -31.79 -4.59 1.44
C GLU A 22 -30.62 -5.38 2.02
N GLU A 23 -30.17 -6.42 1.32
CA GLU A 23 -28.86 -6.99 1.61
C GLU A 23 -27.91 -5.81 1.52
N VAL A 24 -27.43 -5.34 2.67
CA VAL A 24 -26.42 -4.31 2.74
C VAL A 24 -25.20 -4.93 2.07
N GLN A 25 -25.09 -4.69 0.76
CA GLN A 25 -24.02 -5.21 -0.07
C GLN A 25 -22.75 -4.55 0.44
N THR A 26 -22.03 -5.27 1.30
CA THR A 26 -20.78 -4.79 1.88
C THR A 26 -19.73 -4.79 0.79
N GLN A 27 -19.59 -3.65 0.11
CA GLN A 27 -18.57 -3.48 -0.89
C GLN A 27 -17.28 -3.03 -0.19
N ALA A 28 -16.34 -3.95 -0.04
CA ALA A 28 -14.98 -3.65 0.40
C ALA A 28 -14.11 -3.30 -0.81
N ARG A 29 -13.39 -2.17 -0.75
CA ARG A 29 -12.42 -1.75 -1.79
C ARG A 29 -11.12 -1.22 -1.19
N ILE A 30 -10.03 -1.36 -1.93
CA ILE A 30 -8.72 -0.84 -1.54
C ILE A 30 -8.63 0.63 -1.95
N LYS A 31 -8.52 1.53 -0.97
CA LYS A 31 -8.31 2.96 -1.18
C LYS A 31 -6.85 3.24 -1.56
N SER A 32 -5.92 2.82 -0.71
CA SER A 32 -4.48 2.97 -0.92
C SER A 32 -3.71 1.71 -0.51
N ILE A 33 -2.52 1.53 -1.11
CA ILE A 33 -1.59 0.45 -0.75
C ILE A 33 -0.42 1.10 -0.04
N GLY A 34 -0.24 0.85 1.25
CA GLY A 34 0.90 1.38 1.99
C GLY A 34 2.21 0.71 1.58
N SER A 35 2.18 -0.62 1.46
CA SER A 35 3.34 -1.41 1.04
C SER A 35 2.88 -2.74 0.45
N LEU A 36 3.52 -3.18 -0.63
CA LEU A 36 3.45 -4.56 -1.11
C LEU A 36 4.89 -4.99 -1.39
N SER A 37 5.48 -5.78 -0.51
CA SER A 37 6.92 -5.96 -0.48
C SER A 37 7.35 -7.41 -0.29
N LYS A 38 8.55 -7.72 -0.77
CA LYS A 38 9.26 -8.98 -0.52
C LYS A 38 10.61 -8.65 0.08
N GLY A 39 11.14 -9.53 0.91
CA GLY A 39 12.38 -9.22 1.60
C GLY A 39 12.96 -10.39 2.37
N ILE A 40 13.88 -10.04 3.26
CA ILE A 40 14.53 -10.94 4.21
C ILE A 40 14.49 -10.36 5.62
N ALA A 41 14.30 -11.22 6.60
CA ALA A 41 14.57 -10.93 8.00
C ALA A 41 15.86 -11.67 8.40
N VAL A 42 16.84 -10.96 8.92
CA VAL A 42 18.19 -11.48 9.18
C VAL A 42 18.51 -11.36 10.66
N SER A 43 18.99 -12.44 11.28
CA SER A 43 19.46 -12.41 12.66
C SER A 43 20.59 -11.38 12.82
N PRO A 44 20.56 -10.52 13.85
CA PRO A 44 21.66 -9.59 14.15
C PRO A 44 22.99 -10.30 14.43
N ASP A 45 22.93 -11.53 14.95
CA ASP A 45 24.10 -12.28 15.40
C ASP A 45 24.70 -13.17 14.29
N ASN A 46 23.87 -13.61 13.34
CA ASN A 46 24.30 -14.54 12.28
C ASN A 46 23.62 -14.22 10.94
N PRO A 47 24.34 -13.66 9.94
CA PRO A 47 23.74 -13.29 8.66
C PRO A 47 23.27 -14.49 7.81
N LEU A 48 23.69 -15.72 8.13
CA LEU A 48 23.19 -16.93 7.48
C LEU A 48 21.87 -17.44 8.07
N GLU A 49 21.49 -16.92 9.25
CA GLU A 49 20.18 -17.16 9.85
C GLU A 49 19.21 -16.10 9.37
N PHE A 50 18.66 -16.34 8.18
CA PHE A 50 17.64 -15.47 7.60
C PHE A 50 16.33 -16.21 7.31
N ARG A 51 15.28 -15.42 7.14
CA ARG A 51 13.91 -15.84 6.83
C ARG A 51 13.42 -15.07 5.61
N MET A 52 12.64 -15.72 4.75
CA MET A 52 12.02 -15.05 3.61
C MET A 52 10.72 -14.39 4.05
N VAL A 53 10.55 -13.11 3.71
CA VAL A 53 9.36 -12.35 4.10
C VAL A 53 8.57 -11.82 2.91
N LYS A 54 7.26 -11.70 3.09
CA LYS A 54 6.34 -10.96 2.22
C LYS A 54 5.40 -10.15 3.09
N ALA A 55 5.18 -8.89 2.74
CA ALA A 55 4.27 -8.02 3.46
C ALA A 55 3.33 -7.31 2.48
N GLY A 56 2.06 -7.19 2.84
CA GLY A 56 1.07 -6.42 2.11
C GLY A 56 0.26 -5.61 3.10
N VAL A 57 0.23 -4.29 2.93
CA VAL A 57 -0.43 -3.34 3.81
C VAL A 57 -1.24 -2.37 2.96
N ALA A 58 -2.50 -2.16 3.31
CA ALA A 58 -3.42 -1.34 2.55
C ALA A 58 -4.42 -0.60 3.47
N ARG A 59 -4.92 0.53 2.99
CA ARG A 59 -6.12 1.16 3.53
C ARG A 59 -7.32 0.69 2.73
N ALA A 60 -8.30 0.10 3.40
CA ALA A 60 -9.51 -0.42 2.79
C ALA A 60 -10.72 0.36 3.29
N ILE A 61 -11.64 0.66 2.38
CA ILE A 61 -12.95 1.18 2.71
C ILE A 61 -13.94 0.01 2.69
N VAL A 62 -14.75 -0.11 3.73
CA VAL A 62 -15.91 -0.99 3.78
C VAL A 62 -17.16 -0.14 3.89
N ALA A 63 -18.02 -0.21 2.89
CA ALA A 63 -19.32 0.44 2.92
C ALA A 63 -20.36 -0.50 3.58
N THR A 64 -21.03 -0.01 4.62
CA THR A 64 -22.18 -0.66 5.27
C THR A 64 -23.39 0.28 5.19
N GLY A 65 -24.13 0.19 4.09
CA GLY A 65 -25.26 1.09 3.81
C GLY A 65 -24.74 2.47 3.41
N ALA A 66 -25.15 3.51 4.14
CA ALA A 66 -24.70 4.89 3.91
C ALA A 66 -23.37 5.25 4.62
N GLU A 67 -22.85 4.37 5.49
CA GLU A 67 -21.60 4.60 6.21
C GLU A 67 -20.43 3.94 5.48
N GLU A 68 -19.38 4.72 5.20
CA GLU A 68 -18.07 4.20 4.80
C GLU A 68 -17.13 4.22 6.01
N LYS A 69 -16.48 3.08 6.29
CA LYS A 69 -15.44 2.99 7.33
C LYS A 69 -14.11 2.60 6.69
N GLU A 70 -13.07 3.34 7.07
CA GLU A 70 -11.70 3.10 6.63
C GLU A 70 -10.93 2.26 7.66
N PHE A 71 -10.22 1.24 7.18
CA PHE A 71 -9.42 0.35 8.00
C PHE A 71 -8.03 0.17 7.40
N ASN A 72 -6.99 0.27 8.23
CA ASN A 72 -5.67 -0.21 7.85
C ASN A 72 -5.61 -1.72 8.06
N VAL A 73 -5.36 -2.45 6.98
CA VAL A 73 -5.26 -3.92 7.01
C VAL A 73 -3.90 -4.33 6.49
N GLY A 74 -3.35 -5.40 7.06
CA GLY A 74 -2.15 -5.98 6.49
C GLY A 74 -2.03 -7.47 6.72
N VAL A 75 -1.18 -8.07 5.90
CA VAL A 75 -0.79 -9.47 5.91
C VAL A 75 0.72 -9.52 5.88
N PHE A 76 1.29 -10.36 6.74
CA PHE A 76 2.72 -10.63 6.77
C PHE A 76 2.93 -12.14 6.62
N VAL A 77 3.93 -12.54 5.87
CA VAL A 77 4.29 -13.94 5.65
C VAL A 77 5.77 -14.09 5.94
N MET A 78 6.13 -15.04 6.78
CA MET A 78 7.52 -15.41 7.08
C MET A 78 7.68 -16.91 6.92
N ASP A 79 8.56 -17.35 6.02
CA ASP A 79 8.78 -18.77 5.69
C ASP A 79 7.47 -19.56 5.49
N GLU A 80 6.56 -18.97 4.71
CA GLU A 80 5.22 -19.51 4.40
C GLU A 80 4.19 -19.45 5.54
N VAL A 81 4.59 -19.09 6.75
CA VAL A 81 3.65 -18.85 7.86
C VAL A 81 3.00 -17.48 7.69
N LYS A 82 1.67 -17.45 7.65
CA LYS A 82 0.87 -16.25 7.45
C LYS A 82 0.42 -15.64 8.78
N TYR A 83 0.53 -14.32 8.86
CA TYR A 83 0.13 -13.50 10.00
C TYR A 83 -0.78 -12.36 9.54
N ARG A 84 -1.58 -11.85 10.48
CA ARG A 84 -2.39 -10.65 10.31
C ARG A 84 -1.64 -9.47 10.92
N LEU A 85 -1.60 -8.35 10.22
CA LEU A 85 -1.13 -7.09 10.77
C LEU A 85 -2.34 -6.27 11.27
N LYS A 86 -2.25 -5.75 12.49
CA LYS A 86 -3.22 -4.79 13.07
C LYS A 86 -2.44 -3.58 13.62
N ASN A 87 -3.18 -2.54 14.04
CA ASN A 87 -2.62 -1.28 14.53
C ASN A 87 -1.57 -0.70 13.56
N VAL A 88 -1.86 -0.84 12.27
CA VAL A 88 -0.94 -0.47 11.21
C VAL A 88 -0.85 1.05 11.13
N VAL A 89 0.36 1.57 11.24
CA VAL A 89 0.71 2.97 10.98
C VAL A 89 1.39 3.04 9.62
N ILE A 90 0.79 3.81 8.71
CA ILE A 90 1.31 4.06 7.35
C ILE A 90 1.42 5.57 7.19
N GLU A 91 2.65 6.05 7.20
CA GLU A 91 3.00 7.46 7.02
C GLU A 91 4.09 7.58 5.95
N GLU A 92 4.39 8.80 5.51
CA GLU A 92 5.45 9.06 4.55
C GLU A 92 6.79 8.48 5.04
N GLY A 93 7.25 7.44 4.37
CA GLY A 93 8.50 6.75 4.67
C GLY A 93 8.52 5.98 5.99
N LYS A 94 7.37 5.68 6.59
CA LYS A 94 7.24 4.90 7.83
C LYS A 94 6.14 3.86 7.76
N LEU A 95 6.47 2.65 8.25
CA LEU A 95 5.55 1.54 8.37
C LEU A 95 5.78 0.83 9.70
N ALA A 96 4.75 0.77 10.53
CA ALA A 96 4.76 -0.01 11.78
C ALA A 96 3.47 -0.81 11.93
N ALA A 97 3.55 -1.99 12.55
CA ALA A 97 2.38 -2.82 12.82
C ALA A 97 2.63 -3.86 13.91
N ASP A 98 1.54 -4.27 14.56
CA ASP A 98 1.50 -5.43 15.45
C ASP A 98 1.17 -6.69 14.66
N ILE A 99 1.85 -7.80 14.97
CA ILE A 99 1.73 -9.08 14.28
C ILE A 99 0.85 -10.02 15.10
N TYR A 100 -0.16 -10.60 14.48
CA TYR A 100 -1.09 -11.54 15.10
C TYR A 100 -1.07 -12.88 14.35
N SER A 101 -1.07 -13.97 15.11
CA SER A 101 -1.10 -15.32 14.55
C SER A 101 -2.46 -15.65 13.92
N ILE A 102 -2.45 -16.48 12.87
CA ILE A 102 -3.63 -16.98 12.19
C ILE A 102 -3.71 -18.50 12.37
N SER A 103 -4.85 -19.02 12.78
CA SER A 103 -5.13 -20.46 12.87
C SER A 103 -6.49 -20.76 12.27
N GLY A 104 -6.51 -21.38 11.09
CA GLY A 104 -7.72 -21.47 10.25
C GLY A 104 -8.25 -20.08 9.92
N ASP A 105 -9.52 -19.84 10.22
CA ASP A 105 -10.19 -18.54 10.02
C ASP A 105 -10.10 -17.59 11.22
N LYS A 106 -9.38 -17.99 12.29
CA LYS A 106 -9.27 -17.21 13.52
C LYS A 106 -7.94 -16.45 13.59
N VAL A 107 -8.02 -15.20 14.02
CA VAL A 107 -6.86 -14.36 14.34
C VAL A 107 -6.74 -14.28 15.86
N SER A 108 -5.51 -14.36 16.40
CA SER A 108 -5.32 -14.22 17.85
C SER A 108 -5.77 -12.84 18.36
N ASP A 109 -6.13 -12.80 19.63
CA ASP A 109 -6.49 -11.54 20.33
C ASP A 109 -5.26 -10.80 20.84
N GLN A 110 -4.16 -11.51 21.07
CA GLN A 110 -2.88 -10.94 21.53
C GLN A 110 -1.86 -10.90 20.39
N PRO A 111 -1.03 -9.84 20.33
CA PRO A 111 0.08 -9.77 19.38
C PRO A 111 1.14 -10.81 19.74
N VAL A 112 1.75 -11.40 18.72
CA VAL A 112 2.87 -12.36 18.82
C VAL A 112 4.20 -11.74 18.37
N GLY A 113 4.18 -10.46 17.99
CA GLY A 113 5.32 -9.74 17.48
C GLY A 113 4.96 -8.34 16.98
N SER A 114 5.95 -7.63 16.46
CA SER A 114 5.79 -6.30 15.87
C SER A 114 6.82 -6.05 14.77
N LEU A 115 6.55 -5.09 13.89
CA LEU A 115 7.50 -4.59 12.91
C LEU A 115 7.52 -3.06 12.91
N SER A 116 8.69 -2.48 12.63
CA SER A 116 8.91 -1.05 12.46
C SER A 116 9.95 -0.82 11.38
N LEU A 117 9.59 -0.03 10.38
CA LEU A 117 10.36 0.16 9.16
C LEU A 117 10.36 1.63 8.74
N THR A 118 11.49 2.07 8.22
CA THR A 118 11.60 3.33 7.47
C THR A 118 11.96 3.04 6.02
N SER A 119 11.48 3.88 5.11
CA SER A 119 11.85 3.77 3.69
C SER A 119 12.98 4.72 3.33
N PHE A 120 13.76 4.32 2.33
CA PHE A 120 14.69 5.19 1.65
C PHE A 120 14.71 4.90 0.16
N MET A 121 14.78 5.95 -0.65
CA MET A 121 14.95 5.80 -2.10
C MET A 121 16.41 5.48 -2.40
N ASN A 122 16.69 4.26 -2.84
CA ASN A 122 18.02 3.90 -3.33
C ASN A 122 18.15 4.33 -4.80
N GLN A 123 18.75 5.50 -5.02
CA GLN A 123 18.96 6.04 -6.37
C GLN A 123 19.76 5.11 -7.29
N ASP A 124 20.78 4.42 -6.76
CA ASP A 124 21.62 3.51 -7.53
C ASP A 124 20.83 2.29 -8.04
N MET A 125 19.93 1.78 -7.19
CA MET A 125 19.08 0.64 -7.52
C MET A 125 17.73 1.04 -8.11
N LYS A 126 17.45 2.35 -8.21
CA LYS A 126 16.18 2.93 -8.66
C LYS A 126 14.97 2.28 -7.99
N MET A 127 15.07 2.01 -6.68
CA MET A 127 14.01 1.38 -5.91
C MET A 127 13.97 1.88 -4.48
N GLU A 128 12.76 1.90 -3.94
CA GLU A 128 12.54 2.12 -2.53
C GLU A 128 12.85 0.84 -1.74
N VAL A 129 13.65 1.00 -0.69
CA VAL A 129 13.99 -0.06 0.23
C VAL A 129 13.45 0.32 1.60
N TRP A 130 12.75 -0.61 2.22
CA TRP A 130 12.26 -0.53 3.59
C TRP A 130 13.22 -1.29 4.50
N ALA A 131 13.69 -0.64 5.55
CA ALA A 131 14.62 -1.23 6.51
C ALA A 131 14.21 -0.91 7.95
N GLY A 132 14.43 -1.85 8.86
CA GLY A 132 14.15 -1.67 10.27
C GLY A 132 14.16 -2.98 11.04
N THR A 133 13.27 -3.10 12.03
CA THR A 133 13.28 -4.21 13.00
C THR A 133 12.01 -5.04 12.90
N LEU A 134 12.16 -6.35 13.07
CA LEU A 134 11.09 -7.32 13.25
C LEU A 134 11.30 -8.05 14.57
N ASP A 135 10.30 -8.02 15.44
CA ASP A 135 10.25 -8.88 16.63
C ASP A 135 9.19 -9.96 16.41
N LEU A 136 9.61 -11.21 16.22
CA LEU A 136 8.74 -12.35 16.01
C LEU A 136 9.46 -13.65 16.34
N SER A 137 9.29 -14.14 17.58
CA SER A 137 10.07 -15.27 18.12
C SER A 137 11.59 -15.00 18.12
N GLY A 138 11.96 -13.74 18.34
CA GLY A 138 13.33 -13.24 18.23
C GLY A 138 13.38 -11.91 17.47
N THR A 139 14.46 -11.16 17.64
CA THR A 139 14.67 -9.87 16.96
C THR A 139 15.47 -10.09 15.67
N PHE A 140 14.99 -9.50 14.57
CA PHE A 140 15.61 -9.55 13.26
C PHE A 140 15.77 -8.14 12.68
N ASN A 141 16.81 -7.95 11.89
CA ASN A 141 16.90 -6.84 10.94
C ASN A 141 16.02 -7.19 9.72
N LEU A 142 15.04 -6.35 9.43
CA LEU A 142 14.08 -6.55 8.35
C LEU A 142 14.43 -5.64 7.18
N TYR A 143 14.61 -6.23 6.00
CA TYR A 143 14.86 -5.50 4.75
C TYR A 143 13.84 -5.95 3.71
N MET A 144 13.09 -5.01 3.14
CA MET A 144 12.11 -5.31 2.12
C MET A 144 12.23 -4.36 0.93
N VAL A 145 11.95 -4.88 -0.24
CA VAL A 145 11.86 -4.12 -1.49
C VAL A 145 10.42 -4.19 -1.96
N GLU A 146 9.91 -3.06 -2.43
CA GLU A 146 8.56 -2.99 -2.96
C GLU A 146 8.43 -3.81 -4.24
N ALA A 147 7.39 -4.62 -4.30
CA ALA A 147 6.91 -5.28 -5.50
C ALA A 147 5.95 -4.33 -6.22
N PRO A 148 6.33 -3.77 -7.39
CA PRO A 148 5.49 -2.83 -8.10
C PRO A 148 4.19 -3.50 -8.56
N ARG A 149 3.08 -2.76 -8.45
CA ARG A 149 1.78 -3.11 -9.03
C ARG A 149 1.25 -1.88 -9.74
N SER A 150 0.95 -1.99 -11.02
CA SER A 150 0.30 -0.92 -11.78
C SER A 150 -1.08 -0.61 -11.21
N ILE A 151 -1.48 0.67 -11.28
CA ILE A 151 -2.83 1.09 -10.92
C ILE A 151 -3.85 0.43 -11.85
N GLN A 152 -4.95 -0.09 -11.28
CA GLN A 152 -6.02 -0.65 -12.10
C GLN A 152 -6.91 0.45 -12.68
N PRO A 153 -7.60 0.21 -13.81
CA PRO A 153 -8.42 1.24 -14.44
C PRO A 153 -9.54 1.80 -13.55
N LEU A 154 -10.13 0.96 -12.69
CA LEU A 154 -11.13 1.42 -11.72
C LEU A 154 -10.50 2.30 -10.63
N GLU A 155 -9.33 1.91 -10.11
CA GLU A 155 -8.60 2.70 -9.12
C GLU A 155 -8.16 4.05 -9.72
N LEU A 156 -7.76 4.05 -11.00
CA LEU A 156 -7.41 5.25 -11.75
C LEU A 156 -8.62 6.17 -11.96
N ASN A 157 -9.80 5.62 -12.26
CA ASN A 157 -11.05 6.37 -12.34
C ASN A 157 -11.31 7.18 -11.07
N GLU A 158 -11.23 6.51 -9.92
CA GLU A 158 -11.49 7.08 -8.61
C GLU A 158 -10.50 8.20 -8.31
N LYS A 159 -9.19 7.93 -8.41
CA LYS A 159 -8.16 8.93 -8.10
C LYS A 159 -8.17 10.14 -9.02
N VAL A 160 -8.47 9.94 -10.32
CA VAL A 160 -8.62 11.06 -11.26
C VAL A 160 -9.87 11.88 -10.95
N LYS A 161 -10.99 11.24 -10.54
CA LYS A 161 -12.19 11.96 -10.08
C LYS A 161 -11.91 12.77 -8.83
N ASP A 162 -11.22 12.19 -7.85
CA ASP A 162 -10.85 12.87 -6.61
C ASP A 162 -10.00 14.11 -6.92
N TYR A 163 -8.89 13.93 -7.66
CA TYR A 163 -8.01 15.03 -8.04
C TYR A 163 -8.75 16.14 -8.81
N CYS A 164 -9.56 15.79 -9.80
CA CYS A 164 -10.29 16.78 -10.59
C CYS A 164 -11.44 17.46 -9.85
N SER A 165 -11.97 16.84 -8.79
CA SER A 165 -12.96 17.49 -7.92
C SER A 165 -12.30 18.53 -7.03
N GLU A 166 -11.06 18.29 -6.62
CA GLU A 166 -10.24 19.21 -5.82
C GLU A 166 -9.58 20.31 -6.66
N ASN A 167 -9.36 20.08 -7.96
CA ASN A 167 -8.67 20.99 -8.89
C ASN A 167 -9.50 21.26 -10.17
N PRO A 168 -10.69 21.87 -10.05
CA PRO A 168 -11.63 22.04 -11.16
C PRO A 168 -11.12 22.97 -12.29
N GLU A 169 -10.19 23.87 -11.98
CA GLU A 169 -9.56 24.79 -12.94
C GLU A 169 -8.47 24.16 -13.80
N ASN A 170 -8.00 22.95 -13.45
CA ASN A 170 -7.03 22.24 -14.26
C ASN A 170 -7.64 21.90 -15.63
N GLU A 171 -7.04 22.38 -16.72
CA GLU A 171 -7.57 22.19 -18.09
C GLU A 171 -7.75 20.72 -18.50
N LYS A 172 -7.04 19.80 -17.82
CA LYS A 172 -7.15 18.35 -18.03
C LYS A 172 -8.39 17.77 -17.34
N CYS A 173 -8.92 18.44 -16.32
CA CYS A 173 -10.09 18.05 -15.55
C CYS A 173 -11.42 18.45 -16.23
N LYS A 174 -11.59 18.02 -17.48
CA LYS A 174 -12.88 18.13 -18.19
C LYS A 174 -13.89 17.15 -17.61
N GLN A 175 -15.18 17.48 -17.76
CA GLN A 175 -16.27 16.59 -17.33
C GLN A 175 -16.06 15.17 -17.87
N GLY A 176 -16.09 14.17 -16.96
CA GLY A 176 -15.88 12.77 -17.31
C GLY A 176 -14.41 12.31 -17.37
N ALA A 177 -13.43 13.11 -16.93
CA ALA A 177 -12.01 12.76 -16.94
C ALA A 177 -11.72 11.37 -16.33
N GLY A 178 -12.31 11.05 -15.18
CA GLY A 178 -12.12 9.72 -14.57
C GLY A 178 -12.68 8.57 -15.42
N ASP A 179 -13.85 8.74 -16.02
CA ASP A 179 -14.46 7.70 -16.88
C ASP A 179 -13.68 7.54 -18.19
N TYR A 180 -13.14 8.63 -18.72
CA TYR A 180 -12.19 8.59 -19.83
C TYR A 180 -10.94 7.78 -19.45
N CYS A 181 -10.32 8.07 -18.30
CA CYS A 181 -9.09 7.39 -17.86
C CYS A 181 -9.32 5.93 -17.47
N LYS A 182 -10.52 5.57 -17.00
CA LYS A 182 -10.92 4.16 -16.81
C LYS A 182 -10.85 3.35 -18.09
N ASN A 183 -11.24 3.96 -19.21
CA ASN A 183 -11.28 3.28 -20.50
C ASN A 183 -9.99 3.45 -21.31
N ASN A 184 -9.14 4.42 -20.92
CA ASN A 184 -7.89 4.75 -21.58
C ASN A 184 -6.76 4.93 -20.54
N PRO A 185 -6.41 3.88 -19.76
CA PRO A 185 -5.49 4.01 -18.63
C PRO A 185 -4.05 4.37 -19.05
N ASP A 186 -3.67 4.03 -20.28
CA ASP A 186 -2.34 4.28 -20.82
C ASP A 186 -2.19 5.64 -21.52
N ASP A 187 -3.28 6.43 -21.61
CA ASP A 187 -3.24 7.76 -22.20
C ASP A 187 -2.35 8.71 -21.37
N GLU A 188 -1.49 9.48 -22.02
CA GLU A 188 -0.52 10.35 -21.33
C GLU A 188 -1.19 11.39 -20.43
N LYS A 189 -2.37 11.89 -20.82
CA LYS A 189 -3.15 12.79 -19.98
C LYS A 189 -3.58 12.12 -18.67
N CYS A 190 -3.95 10.84 -18.73
CA CYS A 190 -4.39 10.07 -17.57
C CYS A 190 -3.23 9.73 -16.64
N LYS A 191 -2.08 9.35 -17.20
CA LYS A 191 -0.86 9.17 -16.42
C LYS A 191 -0.42 10.46 -15.73
N GLU A 192 -0.59 11.61 -16.39
CA GLU A 192 -0.24 12.90 -15.82
C GLU A 192 -1.18 13.30 -14.69
N LEU A 193 -2.51 13.22 -14.90
CA LEU A 193 -3.49 13.47 -13.84
C LEU A 193 -3.26 12.57 -12.62
N PHE A 194 -2.91 11.30 -12.85
CA PHE A 194 -2.56 10.40 -11.76
C PHE A 194 -1.26 10.80 -11.05
N ARG A 195 -0.22 11.23 -11.77
CA ARG A 195 1.01 11.75 -11.15
C ARG A 195 0.76 13.02 -10.33
N ASP A 196 -0.11 13.91 -10.80
CA ASP A 196 -0.47 15.12 -10.07
C ASP A 196 -1.25 14.78 -8.79
N TYR A 197 -2.22 13.86 -8.85
CA TYR A 197 -2.84 13.27 -7.65
C TYR A 197 -1.79 12.72 -6.67
N CYS A 198 -0.75 12.08 -7.19
CA CYS A 198 0.27 11.43 -6.38
C CYS A 198 1.20 12.37 -5.62
N GLN A 199 1.23 13.67 -5.95
CA GLN A 199 2.07 14.64 -5.23
C GLN A 199 1.69 14.74 -3.75
N ASP A 200 0.40 14.61 -3.44
CA ASP A 200 -0.14 14.70 -2.08
C ASP A 200 -0.53 13.33 -1.48
N ASN A 201 -0.30 12.23 -2.21
CA ASN A 201 -0.75 10.88 -1.85
C ASN A 201 0.42 9.88 -1.86
N MET A 202 1.53 10.30 -1.24
CA MET A 202 2.82 9.61 -1.23
C MET A 202 2.86 8.36 -0.34
N ASP A 203 1.86 8.16 0.50
CA ASP A 203 1.66 6.93 1.27
C ASP A 203 1.18 5.75 0.40
N ASP A 204 0.70 6.00 -0.82
CA ASP A 204 0.34 4.97 -1.78
C ASP A 204 1.55 4.49 -2.60
N THR A 205 1.92 3.21 -2.44
CA THR A 205 2.96 2.53 -3.22
C THR A 205 2.78 2.71 -4.73
N ARG A 206 1.54 2.76 -5.24
CA ARG A 206 1.31 2.97 -6.68
C ARG A 206 1.75 4.37 -7.11
N CYS A 207 1.53 5.37 -6.26
CA CYS A 207 1.98 6.73 -6.49
C CYS A 207 3.50 6.85 -6.46
N ARG A 208 4.14 6.26 -5.45
CA ARG A 208 5.60 6.23 -5.38
C ARG A 208 6.22 5.56 -6.60
N ASN A 209 5.62 4.45 -7.07
CA ASN A 209 6.06 3.78 -8.29
C ASN A 209 5.87 4.63 -9.55
N ALA A 210 4.70 5.28 -9.71
CA ALA A 210 4.43 6.13 -10.87
C ALA A 210 5.39 7.33 -10.96
N LEU A 211 5.67 7.98 -9.83
CA LEU A 211 6.62 9.10 -9.76
C LEU A 211 8.06 8.63 -9.96
N LYS A 212 8.46 7.52 -9.34
CA LYS A 212 9.78 6.89 -9.54
C LYS A 212 10.03 6.57 -11.01
N ASP A 213 9.07 5.94 -11.68
CA ASP A 213 9.20 5.55 -13.09
C ASP A 213 9.33 6.79 -13.98
N TRP A 214 8.52 7.82 -13.74
CA TRP A 214 8.63 9.10 -14.44
C TRP A 214 9.96 9.81 -14.19
N CYS A 215 10.49 9.72 -12.97
CA CYS A 215 11.76 10.32 -12.59
C CYS A 215 12.98 9.67 -13.24
N ASN A 216 12.88 8.45 -13.76
CA ASN A 216 13.97 7.84 -14.51
C ASN A 216 14.34 8.68 -15.75
N ASP A 217 13.35 9.28 -16.39
CA ASP A 217 13.50 10.07 -17.61
C ASP A 217 13.53 11.59 -17.31
N ASN A 218 13.17 12.00 -16.10
CA ASN A 218 12.98 13.41 -15.70
C ASN A 218 13.78 13.82 -14.45
N GLN A 219 14.98 13.24 -14.27
CA GLN A 219 15.79 13.32 -13.04
C GLN A 219 16.05 14.75 -12.54
N ASN A 220 16.12 15.74 -13.42
CA ASN A 220 16.40 17.14 -13.08
C ASN A 220 15.15 17.99 -12.80
N SER A 221 13.95 17.43 -12.98
CA SER A 221 12.72 18.13 -12.68
C SER A 221 12.60 18.45 -11.19
N GLU A 222 11.90 19.53 -10.86
CA GLU A 222 11.60 19.91 -9.47
C GLU A 222 10.78 18.82 -8.77
N LYS A 223 9.75 18.30 -9.45
CA LYS A 223 8.91 17.19 -8.95
C LYS A 223 9.73 15.96 -8.53
N CYS A 224 10.77 15.60 -9.29
CA CYS A 224 11.63 14.47 -8.91
C CYS A 224 12.51 14.74 -7.70
N ARG A 225 13.01 15.96 -7.56
CA ARG A 225 13.79 16.36 -6.39
C ARG A 225 12.94 16.32 -5.13
N GLU A 226 11.73 16.87 -5.19
CA GLU A 226 10.76 16.81 -4.09
C GLU A 226 10.42 15.37 -3.70
N PHE A 227 10.10 14.53 -4.69
CA PHE A 227 9.83 13.10 -4.49
C PHE A 227 10.97 12.38 -3.74
N ILE A 228 12.23 12.59 -4.14
CA ILE A 228 13.41 11.99 -3.49
C ILE A 228 13.56 12.49 -2.04
N VAL A 229 13.37 13.80 -1.82
CA VAL A 229 13.47 14.40 -0.49
C VAL A 229 12.41 13.83 0.43
N THR A 230 11.14 13.83 0.00
CA THR A 230 10.01 13.34 0.80
C THR A 230 10.18 11.86 1.17
N THR A 231 10.49 11.01 0.19
CA THR A 231 10.64 9.55 0.43
C THR A 231 11.85 9.18 1.28
N THR A 232 12.87 10.05 1.36
CA THR A 232 14.10 9.76 2.13
C THR A 232 14.15 10.53 3.45
N LYS A 233 13.16 11.39 3.72
CA LYS A 233 13.14 12.32 4.86
C LYS A 233 13.26 11.59 6.20
N GLU A 234 12.43 10.58 6.44
CA GLU A 234 12.42 9.85 7.71
C GLU A 234 13.72 9.10 7.94
N PHE A 235 14.24 8.40 6.92
CA PHE A 235 15.55 7.77 6.98
C PHE A 235 16.65 8.78 7.35
N CYS A 236 16.63 9.99 6.75
CA CYS A 236 17.65 11.00 7.01
C CYS A 236 17.56 11.68 8.38
N LYS A 237 16.41 11.63 9.07
CA LYS A 237 16.32 12.09 10.46
C LYS A 237 17.18 11.24 11.39
N GLU A 238 17.24 9.94 11.12
CA GLU A 238 17.97 8.97 11.93
C GLU A 238 19.39 8.73 11.43
N ASN A 239 19.67 9.06 10.15
CA ASN A 239 20.94 8.76 9.47
C ASN A 239 21.60 10.00 8.86
N LEU A 240 21.68 11.09 9.63
CA LEU A 240 22.13 12.42 9.17
C LEU A 240 23.50 12.44 8.49
N ASN A 241 24.41 11.55 8.91
CA ASN A 241 25.79 11.48 8.41
C ASN A 241 25.96 10.50 7.24
N SER A 242 24.90 9.82 6.80
CA SER A 242 25.00 8.96 5.63
C SER A 242 25.32 9.79 4.38
N GLU A 243 26.18 9.28 3.50
CA GLU A 243 26.57 9.96 2.27
C GLU A 243 25.35 10.41 1.45
N LYS A 244 24.31 9.57 1.43
CA LYS A 244 23.03 9.84 0.75
C LYS A 244 22.31 11.06 1.33
N CYS A 245 22.18 11.14 2.65
CA CYS A 245 21.52 12.28 3.30
C CYS A 245 22.33 13.58 3.16
N VAL A 246 23.66 13.49 3.13
CA VAL A 246 24.53 14.64 2.85
C VAL A 246 24.35 15.13 1.41
N LYS A 247 24.21 14.24 0.43
CA LYS A 247 23.93 14.60 -0.97
C LYS A 247 22.56 15.26 -1.12
N ILE A 248 21.52 14.70 -0.51
CA ILE A 248 20.16 15.26 -0.54
C ILE A 248 20.12 16.66 0.06
N LYS A 249 20.78 16.88 1.23
CA LYS A 249 20.87 18.22 1.86
C LYS A 249 21.54 19.29 1.00
N LYS A 250 22.41 18.91 0.06
CA LYS A 250 23.07 19.84 -0.87
C LYS A 250 22.23 20.13 -2.12
N ALA A 251 21.20 19.32 -2.37
CA ALA A 251 20.34 19.42 -3.55
C ALA A 251 19.02 20.17 -3.27
N ILE A 252 18.72 20.40 -1.98
CA ILE A 252 17.72 21.36 -1.46
C ILE A 252 18.40 22.71 -1.33
#